data_AF-A0A6N7GHR9-F1
#
_entry.id   AF-A0A6N7GHR9-F1
#
_cell.length_a   1.000
_cell.length_b   1.000
_cell.length_c   1.000
_cell.angle_alpha   90.00
_cell.angle_beta   90.00
_cell.angle_gamma   90.00
#
_symmetry.space_group_name_H-M   'P 1'
#
loop_
_entity.id
_entity.type
_entity.pdbx_description
1 polymer ?
#
loop_
_entity_poly.entity_id
_entity_poly.type
_entity_poly.pdbx_seq_one_letter_code
_entity_poly.pdbx_strand_id
1 'polypeptide(L)' 'WATLGFDLAMRVRNAVWRPPFVMYYRTSPLPAVRDDLTAAGFTATAVALTVLGRHRDGSPRCWLILARKPADPH' A
#
# COMPACT_ATOMS: atom_id res chain seq x y z
N TRP A 1 -22.55 4.44 -2.46
CA TRP A 1 -22.86 3.62 -3.66
C TRP A 1 -21.84 3.83 -4.78
N ALA A 2 -21.56 5.05 -5.24
CA ALA A 2 -20.54 5.29 -6.28
C ALA A 2 -19.11 4.85 -5.89
N THR A 3 -18.68 5.10 -4.65
CA THR A 3 -17.36 4.69 -4.13
C THR A 3 -17.18 3.17 -4.08
N LEU A 4 -18.20 2.44 -3.64
CA LEU A 4 -18.19 0.97 -3.63
C LEU A 4 -18.15 0.39 -5.05
N GLY A 5 -18.87 1.01 -6.00
CA GLY A 5 -18.81 0.61 -7.41
C GLY A 5 -17.43 0.84 -8.03
N PHE A 6 -16.80 1.97 -7.71
CA PHE A 6 -15.44 2.29 -8.13
C PHE A 6 -14.41 1.28 -7.56
N ASP A 7 -14.50 0.95 -6.27
CA ASP A 7 -13.61 -0.02 -5.63
C ASP A 7 -13.73 -1.41 -6.24
N LEU A 8 -14.96 -1.84 -6.56
CA LEU A 8 -15.20 -3.13 -7.21
C LEU A 8 -14.62 -3.13 -8.63
N ALA A 9 -14.86 -2.08 -9.41
CA ALA A 9 -14.33 -1.93 -10.76
C ALA A 9 -12.78 -1.94 -10.75
N MET A 10 -12.17 -1.23 -9.79
CA MET A 10 -10.72 -1.24 -9.62
C MET A 10 -10.21 -2.64 -9.27
N ARG A 11 -10.86 -3.37 -8.35
CA ARG A 11 -10.49 -4.77 -8.03
C ARG A 11 -10.57 -5.70 -9.24
N VAL A 12 -11.66 -5.64 -10.00
CA VAL A 12 -11.83 -6.47 -11.21
C VAL A 12 -10.75 -6.14 -12.24
N ARG A 13 -10.52 -4.86 -12.50
CA ARG A 13 -9.44 -4.41 -13.40
C ARG A 13 -8.08 -4.92 -12.93
N ASN A 14 -7.76 -4.82 -11.64
CA ASN A 14 -6.46 -5.24 -11.11
C ASN A 14 -6.25 -6.76 -11.21
N ALA A 15 -7.29 -7.54 -10.98
CA ALA A 15 -7.24 -9.00 -11.10
C ALA A 15 -7.05 -9.45 -12.56
N VAL A 16 -7.71 -8.76 -13.50
CA VAL A 16 -7.69 -9.12 -14.92
C VAL A 16 -6.44 -8.58 -15.64
N TRP A 17 -5.98 -7.37 -15.32
CA TRP A 17 -4.91 -6.68 -16.06
C TRP A 17 -3.55 -6.62 -15.35
N ARG A 18 -3.47 -7.02 -14.06
CA ARG A 18 -2.24 -6.98 -13.24
C ARG A 18 -1.38 -5.72 -13.48
N PRO A 19 -1.96 -4.51 -13.38
CA PRO A 19 -1.22 -3.29 -13.71
C PRO A 19 -0.02 -3.10 -12.77
N PRO A 20 1.07 -2.47 -13.23
CA PRO A 20 2.29 -2.27 -12.44
C PRO A 20 2.06 -1.36 -11.21
N PHE A 21 0.98 -0.57 -11.22
CA PHE A 21 0.58 0.29 -10.11
C PHE A 21 -0.92 0.12 -9.83
N VAL A 22 -1.25 -0.23 -8.59
CA VAL A 22 -2.62 -0.39 -8.09
C VAL A 22 -2.83 0.55 -6.91
N MET A 23 -3.89 1.36 -6.96
CA MET A 23 -4.28 2.24 -5.87
C MET A 23 -5.57 1.73 -5.23
N TYR A 24 -5.54 1.40 -3.94
CA TYR A 24 -6.71 1.04 -3.15
C TYR A 24 -7.14 2.23 -2.29
N TYR A 25 -8.39 2.67 -2.41
CA TYR A 25 -8.97 3.72 -1.58
C TYR A 25 -9.58 3.15 -0.29
N ARG A 26 -8.92 2.17 0.32
CA ARG A 26 -9.43 1.51 1.52
C ARG A 26 -8.75 2.06 2.77
N THR A 27 -9.54 2.29 3.81
CA THR A 27 -9.06 2.55 5.16
C THR A 27 -8.54 1.25 5.78
N SER A 28 -7.37 0.79 5.36
CA SER A 28 -6.65 -0.29 6.04
C SER A 28 -5.64 0.31 7.01
N PRO A 29 -5.57 -0.15 8.27
CA PRO A 29 -4.51 0.28 9.18
C PRO A 29 -3.14 -0.06 8.58
N LEU A 30 -2.23 0.93 8.59
CA LEU A 30 -0.84 0.77 8.14
C LEU A 30 -0.12 -0.46 8.75
N PRO A 31 -0.30 -0.78 10.05
CA PRO A 31 0.32 -1.98 10.64
C PRO A 31 -0.16 -3.28 9.97
N ALA A 32 -1.47 -3.44 9.79
CA ALA A 32 -2.05 -4.64 9.20
C ALA A 32 -1.53 -4.89 7.78
N VAL A 33 -1.41 -3.83 6.96
CA VAL A 33 -0.85 -3.94 5.61
C VAL A 33 0.61 -4.40 5.64
N ARG A 34 1.40 -3.95 6.60
CA ARG A 34 2.81 -4.36 6.74
C ARG A 34 2.93 -5.81 7.20
N ASP A 35 2.08 -6.23 8.12
CA ASP A 35 2.05 -7.60 8.63
C ASP A 35 1.66 -8.57 7.51
N ASP A 36 0.61 -8.25 6.75
CA ASP A 36 0.17 -9.05 5.60
C ASP A 36 1.27 -9.17 4.53
N LEU A 37 1.96 -8.07 4.22
CA LEU A 37 3.08 -8.09 3.27
C LEU A 37 4.24 -8.95 3.75
N THR A 38 4.55 -8.89 5.04
CA THR A 38 5.61 -9.70 5.66
C THR A 38 5.22 -11.18 5.67
N ALA A 39 3.96 -11.49 6.01
CA ALA A 39 3.41 -12.85 5.96
C ALA A 39 3.41 -13.43 4.53
N ALA A 40 3.22 -12.58 3.52
CA ALA A 40 3.33 -12.96 2.10
C ALA A 40 4.78 -13.12 1.60
N GLY A 41 5.78 -12.99 2.48
CA GLY A 41 7.20 -13.20 2.17
C GLY A 41 7.91 -11.98 1.57
N PHE A 42 7.30 -10.79 1.63
CA PHE A 42 7.97 -9.55 1.23
C PHE A 42 8.73 -8.93 2.40
N THR A 43 9.86 -8.30 2.10
CA THR A 43 10.50 -7.39 3.04
C THR A 43 9.80 -6.03 2.97
N ALA A 44 9.00 -5.70 4.00
CA ALA A 44 8.21 -4.48 4.06
C ALA A 44 8.91 -3.38 4.90
N THR A 45 9.30 -2.29 4.26
CA THR A 45 9.86 -1.10 4.93
C THR A 45 8.91 0.09 4.83
N ALA A 46 8.86 0.93 5.87
CA ALA A 46 8.05 2.15 5.86
C ALA A 46 8.97 3.38 5.82
N VAL A 47 8.69 4.29 4.90
CA VAL A 47 9.41 5.55 4.73
C VAL A 47 8.45 6.70 4.99
N ALA A 48 8.81 7.60 5.90
CA ALA A 48 8.06 8.81 6.17
C ALA A 48 8.21 9.80 5.01
N LEU A 49 7.12 10.15 4.33
CA LEU A 49 7.13 11.14 3.26
C LEU A 49 6.97 12.54 3.82
N THR A 50 8.00 13.00 4.55
CA THR A 50 7.94 14.28 5.27
C THR A 50 7.79 15.50 4.35
N VAL A 51 8.15 15.38 3.07
CA VAL A 51 7.92 16.41 2.04
C VAL A 51 6.44 16.68 1.78
N LEU A 52 5.56 15.69 2.02
CA LEU A 52 4.11 15.84 1.91
C LEU A 52 3.47 16.48 3.15
N GLY A 53 4.30 16.93 4.08
CA GLY A 53 3.90 17.61 5.30
C GLY A 53 3.88 16.71 6.52
N ARG A 54 3.81 17.38 7.67
CA ARG A 54 3.73 16.77 8.99
C ARG A 54 2.47 17.28 9.70
N HIS A 55 1.91 16.45 10.57
CA HIS A 55 0.92 16.86 11.55
C HIS A 55 1.56 17.81 12.57
N ARG A 56 0.71 18.49 13.34
CA ARG A 56 1.13 19.49 14.35
C ARG A 56 2.02 18.88 15.45
N ASP A 57 1.87 17.59 15.70
CA ASP A 57 2.69 16.80 16.63
C ASP A 57 4.04 16.35 16.03
N GLY A 58 4.33 16.73 14.78
CA GLY A 58 5.56 16.35 14.08
C GLY A 58 5.49 15.00 13.36
N SER A 59 4.41 14.23 13.52
CA SER A 59 4.24 12.96 12.81
C SER A 59 4.03 13.20 11.30
N PRO A 60 4.58 12.36 10.41
CA PRO A 60 4.40 12.52 8.97
C PRO A 60 2.94 12.25 8.56
N ARG A 61 2.41 13.07 7.64
CA ARG A 61 1.03 12.92 7.13
C ARG A 61 0.86 11.72 6.20
N CYS A 62 1.95 11.33 5.54
CA CYS A 62 1.95 10.24 4.57
C CYS A 62 3.14 9.32 4.82
N TRP A 63 2.88 8.02 4.64
CA TRP A 63 3.88 6.97 4.70
C TRP A 63 3.89 6.21 3.38
N LEU A 64 5.09 5.86 2.93
CA LEU A 64 5.31 4.95 1.81
C LEU A 64 5.70 3.58 2.35
N ILE A 65 4.95 2.54 1.99
CA ILE A 65 5.33 1.16 2.27
C ILE A 65 5.99 0.55 1.04
N LEU A 66 7.26 0.19 1.17
CA LEU A 66 8.03 -0.50 0.15
C LEU A 66 8.09 -1.98 0.49
N ALA A 67 7.37 -2.80 -0.27
CA ALA A 67 7.45 -4.25 -0.22
C ALA A 67 8.41 -4.73 -1.31
N ARG A 68 9.54 -5.30 -0.90
CA ARG A 68 10.50 -5.89 -1.83
C ARG A 68 10.37 -7.41 -1.77
N LYS A 69 10.23 -8.05 -2.94
CA LYS A 69 10.38 -9.50 -3.02
C LYS A 69 11.86 -9.80 -2.81
N PRO A 70 12.24 -10.72 -1.90
CA PRO A 70 13.63 -11.18 -1.85
C PRO A 70 14.02 -11.68 -3.24
N ALA A 71 15.17 -11.23 -3.75
CA ALA A 71 15.69 -11.73 -5.01
C ALA A 71 15.92 -13.23 -4.86
N ASP A 72 15.48 -14.01 -5.84
CA ASP A 72 15.74 -15.44 -5.86
C ASP A 72 17.27 -15.63 -5.81
N PRO A 73 17.82 -16.37 -4.83
CA PRO A 73 19.21 -16.75 -4.85
C PRO A 73 19.35 -17.86 -5.90
N HIS A 74 19.41 -17.46 -7.17
CA HIS A 74 19.87 -18.30 -8.27
C HIS A 74 21.39 -18.20 -8.44
#